data_AF-A0A532ATV9-F1
#
_entry.id   AF-A0A532ATV9-F1
#
_cell.length_a   1.000
_cell.length_b   1.000
_cell.length_c   1.000
_cell.angle_alpha   90.00
_cell.angle_beta   90.00
_cell.angle_gamma   90.00
#
_symmetry.space_group_name_H-M   'P 1'
#
loop_
_entity.id
_entity.type
_entity.pdbx_description
1 polymer ?
#
loop_
_entity_poly.entity_id
_entity_poly.type
_entity_poly.pdbx_seq_one_letter_code
_entity_poly.pdbx_strand_id
1 'polypeptide(L)'
;MEQQKPKQEETPVVDDPKAREMLRQAFEKTARWPKDFKGFTADLTVNVNGKETKGPVMVKGPREVSVQLGDPEVQKWAQEQLGSIAVHRGPRSFEESDGKYSLTMEEDGHPFGTKLNIHGSNSFYRLKDNRITQINRKMAHPGMAPFAFTINVEESSLTQDQKNLTTKYCVYYYSPTDGKLNNVESFTDSHVRVGSSDLPATRRIITYENGAVVVKSLTFTNHKLV
;
A
#
# COMPACT_ATOMS: atom_id res chain seq x y z
N MET A 1 45.52 -11.36 4.12
CA MET A 1 44.75 -11.93 5.24
C MET A 1 43.43 -11.18 5.29
N GLU A 2 42.38 -11.75 4.72
CA GLU A 2 41.02 -11.21 4.83
C GLU A 2 40.52 -11.47 6.25
N GLN A 3 40.20 -10.39 6.98
CA GLN A 3 39.51 -10.49 8.25
C GLN A 3 38.05 -10.83 7.98
N GLN A 4 37.68 -12.09 8.23
CA GLN A 4 36.28 -12.49 8.34
C GLN A 4 35.65 -11.70 9.49
N LYS A 5 34.69 -10.84 9.16
CA LYS A 5 33.81 -10.21 10.16
C LYS A 5 33.07 -11.32 10.92
N PRO A 6 32.99 -11.26 12.25
CA PRO A 6 32.25 -12.24 13.02
C PRO A 6 30.79 -12.22 12.62
N LYS A 7 30.25 -13.40 12.30
CA LYS A 7 28.83 -13.65 12.07
C LYS A 7 28.13 -13.35 13.40
N GLN A 8 27.39 -12.25 13.48
CA GLN A 8 26.53 -11.97 14.62
C GLN A 8 25.53 -13.13 14.72
N GLU A 9 25.64 -13.92 15.79
CA GLU A 9 24.59 -14.84 16.20
C GLU A 9 23.39 -13.99 16.63
N GLU A 10 22.41 -13.85 15.74
CA GLU A 10 21.13 -13.24 16.09
C GLU A 10 20.43 -14.15 17.11
N THR A 11 20.25 -13.65 18.33
CA THR A 11 19.38 -14.27 19.31
C THR A 11 18.01 -14.50 18.66
N PRO A 12 17.41 -15.71 18.78
CA PRO A 12 16.13 -15.97 18.16
C PRO A 12 15.09 -14.98 18.67
N VAL A 13 14.49 -14.21 17.76
CA VAL A 13 13.43 -13.26 18.08
C VAL A 13 12.21 -14.05 18.52
N VAL A 14 11.84 -13.88 19.80
CA VAL A 14 10.63 -14.47 20.37
C VAL A 14 9.42 -13.66 19.93
N ASP A 15 8.44 -14.37 19.38
CA ASP A 15 7.18 -13.77 18.92
C ASP A 15 6.32 -13.32 20.11
N ASP A 16 5.92 -12.05 20.10
CA ASP A 16 5.09 -11.45 21.14
C ASP A 16 3.59 -11.65 20.81
N PRO A 17 2.85 -12.42 21.64
CA PRO A 17 1.44 -12.70 21.40
C PRO A 17 0.56 -11.44 21.43
N LYS A 18 0.91 -10.42 22.22
CA LYS A 18 0.18 -9.14 22.25
C LYS A 18 0.42 -8.35 20.97
N ALA A 19 1.68 -8.29 20.49
CA ALA A 19 1.99 -7.65 19.21
C ALA A 19 1.26 -8.34 18.05
N ARG A 20 1.22 -9.66 18.05
CA ARG A 20 0.48 -10.47 17.08
C ARG A 20 -1.01 -10.18 17.08
N GLU A 21 -1.63 -10.16 18.25
CA GLU A 21 -3.06 -9.90 18.37
C GLU A 21 -3.40 -8.46 17.92
N MET A 22 -2.59 -7.47 18.29
CA MET A 22 -2.77 -6.09 17.82
C MET A 22 -2.73 -5.99 16.30
N LEU A 23 -1.75 -6.65 15.66
CA LEU A 23 -1.65 -6.63 14.20
C LEU A 23 -2.77 -7.41 13.53
N ARG A 24 -3.18 -8.56 14.10
CA ARG A 24 -4.33 -9.34 13.62
C ARG A 24 -5.60 -8.51 13.64
N GLN A 25 -5.90 -7.81 14.73
CA GLN A 25 -7.09 -6.96 14.84
C GLN A 25 -7.06 -5.83 13.81
N ALA A 26 -5.92 -5.15 13.65
CA ALA A 26 -5.78 -4.11 12.63
C ALA A 26 -5.92 -4.66 11.21
N PHE A 27 -5.35 -5.84 10.95
CA PHE A 27 -5.48 -6.55 9.69
C PHE A 27 -6.96 -6.87 9.40
N GLU A 28 -7.66 -7.48 10.34
CA GLU A 28 -9.06 -7.88 10.20
C GLU A 28 -10.00 -6.69 10.06
N LYS A 29 -9.68 -5.55 10.69
CA LYS A 29 -10.42 -4.29 10.50
C LYS A 29 -10.05 -3.54 9.23
N THR A 30 -9.07 -3.97 8.45
CA THR A 30 -8.76 -3.34 7.16
C THR A 30 -9.68 -3.88 6.07
N ALA A 31 -10.36 -2.98 5.35
CA ALA A 31 -11.25 -3.36 4.25
C ALA A 31 -10.45 -4.02 3.13
N ARG A 32 -10.94 -5.16 2.63
CA ARG A 32 -10.43 -5.89 1.47
C ARG A 32 -11.59 -6.36 0.61
N TRP A 33 -11.31 -6.67 -0.64
CA TRP A 33 -12.27 -7.34 -1.50
C TRP A 33 -12.58 -8.75 -0.97
N PRO A 34 -13.81 -9.25 -1.19
CA PRO A 34 -14.24 -10.57 -0.76
C PRO A 34 -13.33 -11.70 -1.26
N LYS A 35 -13.34 -12.85 -0.55
CA LYS A 35 -12.54 -14.03 -0.91
C LYS A 35 -12.89 -14.59 -2.30
N ASP A 36 -14.13 -14.45 -2.71
CA ASP A 36 -14.68 -14.88 -3.99
C ASP A 36 -14.56 -13.82 -5.10
N PHE A 37 -13.95 -12.66 -4.82
CA PHE A 37 -13.74 -11.60 -5.79
C PHE A 37 -13.02 -12.10 -7.05
N LYS A 38 -13.67 -11.96 -8.20
CA LYS A 38 -13.13 -12.37 -9.52
C LYS A 38 -12.59 -11.23 -10.35
N GLY A 39 -12.88 -9.99 -9.95
CA GLY A 39 -12.43 -8.79 -10.62
C GLY A 39 -13.54 -7.80 -10.88
N PHE A 40 -13.17 -6.69 -11.51
CA PHE A 40 -14.11 -5.72 -12.04
C PHE A 40 -13.62 -5.16 -13.38
N THR A 41 -14.57 -4.65 -14.16
CA THR A 41 -14.31 -3.75 -15.28
C THR A 41 -14.87 -2.37 -14.98
N ALA A 42 -14.32 -1.35 -15.64
CA ALA A 42 -14.82 0.03 -15.58
C ALA A 42 -14.35 0.79 -16.82
N ASP A 43 -14.96 1.95 -17.06
CA ASP A 43 -14.38 2.97 -17.92
C ASP A 43 -13.43 3.82 -17.08
N LEU A 44 -12.20 3.98 -17.55
CA LEU A 44 -11.15 4.76 -16.89
C LEU A 44 -10.94 6.08 -17.64
N THR A 45 -10.95 7.19 -16.90
CA THR A 45 -10.37 8.46 -17.33
C THR A 45 -9.10 8.72 -16.52
N VAL A 46 -7.99 8.95 -17.22
CA VAL A 46 -6.73 9.39 -16.63
C VAL A 46 -6.50 10.85 -16.97
N ASN A 47 -6.23 11.68 -15.96
CA ASN A 47 -5.85 13.07 -16.14
C ASN A 47 -4.40 13.28 -15.66
N VAL A 48 -3.55 13.89 -16.48
CA VAL A 48 -2.19 14.29 -16.12
C VAL A 48 -2.05 15.79 -16.38
N ASN A 49 -1.98 16.60 -15.31
CA ASN A 49 -1.89 18.06 -15.38
C ASN A 49 -2.93 18.70 -16.34
N GLY A 50 -4.17 18.19 -16.33
CA GLY A 50 -5.26 18.69 -17.17
C GLY A 50 -5.43 17.98 -18.52
N LYS A 51 -4.46 17.17 -18.96
CA LYS A 51 -4.57 16.37 -20.19
C LYS A 51 -5.25 15.05 -19.89
N GLU A 52 -6.38 14.78 -20.54
CA GLU A 52 -7.14 13.55 -20.35
C GLU A 52 -6.89 12.49 -21.43
N THR A 53 -6.92 11.23 -21.01
CA THR A 53 -7.05 10.06 -21.89
C THR A 53 -8.04 9.08 -21.27
N LYS A 54 -8.75 8.32 -22.11
CA LYS A 54 -9.86 7.46 -21.68
C LYS A 54 -9.76 6.09 -22.34
N GLY A 55 -10.27 5.08 -21.62
CA GLY A 55 -10.44 3.75 -22.17
C GLY A 55 -10.81 2.72 -21.10
N PRO A 56 -11.09 1.48 -21.51
CA PRO A 56 -11.56 0.45 -20.60
C PRO A 56 -10.43 -0.10 -19.73
N VAL A 57 -10.82 -0.59 -18.56
CA VAL A 57 -9.95 -1.30 -17.61
C VAL A 57 -10.60 -2.61 -17.16
N MET A 58 -9.77 -3.62 -16.90
CA MET A 58 -10.12 -4.82 -16.17
C MET A 58 -9.09 -5.09 -15.09
N VAL A 59 -9.55 -5.35 -13.86
CA VAL A 59 -8.70 -5.72 -12.72
C VAL A 59 -9.25 -7.00 -12.11
N LYS A 60 -8.51 -8.10 -12.22
CA LYS A 60 -8.86 -9.37 -11.56
C LYS A 60 -7.95 -9.68 -10.38
N GLY A 61 -6.76 -9.10 -10.36
CA GLY A 61 -5.80 -9.22 -9.28
C GLY A 61 -4.54 -8.41 -9.58
N PRO A 62 -3.55 -8.41 -8.67
CA PRO A 62 -2.36 -7.58 -8.79
C PRO A 62 -1.47 -7.89 -10.00
N ARG A 63 -1.62 -9.08 -10.58
CA ARG A 63 -0.88 -9.53 -11.78
C ARG A 63 -1.75 -9.64 -13.03
N GLU A 64 -3.06 -9.39 -12.91
CA GLU A 64 -4.03 -9.52 -14.00
C GLU A 64 -4.83 -8.22 -14.10
N VAL A 65 -4.12 -7.20 -14.59
CA VAL A 65 -4.62 -5.85 -14.85
C VAL A 65 -4.47 -5.57 -16.33
N SER A 66 -5.55 -5.16 -16.99
CA SER A 66 -5.56 -4.68 -18.38
C SER A 66 -6.06 -3.25 -18.40
N VAL A 67 -5.32 -2.37 -19.06
CA VAL A 67 -5.66 -0.97 -19.30
C VAL A 67 -5.46 -0.72 -20.78
N GLN A 68 -6.41 -0.07 -21.45
CA GLN A 68 -6.32 0.28 -22.86
C GLN A 68 -6.43 1.79 -23.01
N LEU A 69 -5.31 2.49 -23.18
CA LEU A 69 -5.25 3.94 -23.38
C LEU A 69 -4.42 4.26 -24.62
N GLY A 70 -4.70 5.39 -25.27
CA GLY A 70 -3.97 5.81 -26.48
C GLY A 70 -2.52 6.24 -26.23
N ASP A 71 -2.12 6.47 -24.98
CA ASP A 71 -0.78 6.89 -24.58
C ASP A 71 -0.09 5.73 -23.81
N PRO A 72 0.97 5.11 -24.37
CA PRO A 72 1.62 3.95 -23.75
C PRO A 72 2.25 4.21 -22.38
N GLU A 73 2.78 5.41 -22.14
CA GLU A 73 3.40 5.75 -20.86
C GLU A 73 2.33 5.92 -19.79
N VAL A 74 1.24 6.61 -20.12
CA VAL A 74 0.08 6.77 -19.22
C VAL A 74 -0.60 5.42 -18.97
N GLN A 75 -0.70 4.56 -19.99
CA GLN A 75 -1.22 3.20 -19.85
C GLN A 75 -0.41 2.39 -18.84
N LYS A 76 0.92 2.35 -19.01
CA LYS A 76 1.81 1.62 -18.12
C LYS A 76 1.68 2.13 -16.68
N TRP A 77 1.71 3.45 -16.50
CA TRP A 77 1.53 4.06 -15.18
C TRP A 77 0.19 3.70 -14.54
N ALA A 78 -0.92 3.80 -15.28
CA ALA A 78 -2.25 3.46 -14.78
C ALA A 78 -2.34 1.97 -14.39
N GLN A 79 -1.73 1.09 -15.18
CA GLN A 79 -1.65 -0.34 -14.89
C GLN A 79 -0.87 -0.62 -13.61
N GLU A 80 0.26 0.06 -13.38
CA GLU A 80 1.04 -0.04 -12.14
C GLU A 80 0.24 0.45 -10.91
N GLN A 81 -0.49 1.56 -11.03
CA GLN A 81 -1.35 2.07 -9.95
C GLN A 81 -2.48 1.10 -9.59
N LEU A 82 -3.12 0.51 -10.59
CA LEU A 82 -4.18 -0.48 -10.41
C LEU A 82 -3.65 -1.79 -9.83
N GLY A 83 -2.46 -2.23 -10.26
CA GLY A 83 -1.76 -3.36 -9.66
C GLY A 83 -1.48 -3.12 -8.18
N SER A 84 -0.99 -1.93 -7.83
CA SER A 84 -0.77 -1.52 -6.44
C SER A 84 -2.07 -1.54 -5.62
N ILE A 85 -3.17 -0.97 -6.13
CA ILE A 85 -4.50 -1.06 -5.49
C ILE A 85 -4.85 -2.54 -5.24
N ALA A 86 -4.75 -3.38 -6.26
CA ALA A 86 -5.11 -4.79 -6.14
C ALA A 86 -4.21 -5.56 -5.16
N VAL A 87 -2.92 -5.22 -5.02
CA VAL A 87 -2.03 -5.79 -3.99
C VAL A 87 -2.58 -5.49 -2.59
N HIS A 88 -3.04 -4.28 -2.33
CA HIS A 88 -3.51 -3.88 -1.00
C HIS A 88 -4.94 -4.29 -0.70
N ARG A 89 -5.81 -4.33 -1.72
CA ARG A 89 -7.24 -4.60 -1.59
C ARG A 89 -7.61 -6.06 -1.81
N GLY A 90 -6.79 -6.83 -2.52
CA GLY A 90 -7.08 -8.23 -2.82
C GLY A 90 -7.28 -9.10 -1.57
N PRO A 91 -8.04 -10.20 -1.69
CA PRO A 91 -8.28 -11.11 -0.59
C PRO A 91 -6.98 -11.81 -0.15
N ARG A 92 -6.76 -11.88 1.16
CA ARG A 92 -5.65 -12.63 1.79
C ARG A 92 -5.92 -12.83 3.27
N SER A 93 -5.32 -13.87 3.87
CA SER A 93 -5.34 -14.07 5.32
C SER A 93 -4.23 -13.29 6.03
N PHE A 94 -4.36 -13.16 7.35
CA PHE A 94 -3.31 -12.58 8.19
C PHE A 94 -2.06 -13.46 8.17
N GLU A 95 -2.25 -14.78 8.27
CA GLU A 95 -1.21 -15.81 8.29
C GLU A 95 -0.35 -15.79 7.02
N GLU A 96 -0.94 -15.63 5.84
CA GLU A 96 -0.21 -15.54 4.57
C GLU A 96 0.52 -14.20 4.39
N SER A 97 0.11 -13.18 5.15
CA SER A 97 0.61 -11.80 5.07
C SER A 97 1.69 -11.55 6.11
N ASP A 98 1.43 -10.66 7.07
CA ASP A 98 2.38 -10.27 8.12
C ASP A 98 2.42 -11.28 9.27
N GLY A 99 1.39 -12.13 9.39
CA GLY A 99 1.28 -13.14 10.43
C GLY A 99 2.29 -14.30 10.31
N LYS A 100 2.95 -14.47 9.16
CA LYS A 100 4.03 -15.46 9.01
C LYS A 100 5.35 -15.06 9.68
N TYR A 101 5.48 -13.80 10.08
CA TYR A 101 6.70 -13.26 10.68
C TYR A 101 6.61 -13.30 12.21
N SER A 102 7.77 -13.26 12.88
CA SER A 102 7.85 -12.95 14.30
C SER A 102 7.58 -11.46 14.51
N LEU A 103 6.81 -11.14 15.54
CA LEU A 103 6.35 -9.79 15.84
C LEU A 103 6.82 -9.39 17.23
N THR A 104 7.34 -8.16 17.36
CA THR A 104 7.60 -7.53 18.65
C THR A 104 7.03 -6.12 18.66
N MET A 105 6.88 -5.51 19.84
CA MET A 105 6.35 -4.16 19.94
C MET A 105 7.16 -3.26 20.88
N GLU A 106 7.05 -1.96 20.67
CA GLU A 106 7.62 -0.89 21.47
C GLU A 106 6.52 0.16 21.74
N GLU A 107 6.30 0.49 23.01
CA GLU A 107 5.36 1.53 23.46
C GLU A 107 6.15 2.82 23.78
N ASP A 108 6.45 3.60 22.75
CA ASP A 108 7.28 4.81 22.82
C ASP A 108 6.48 6.12 22.98
N GLY A 109 5.16 6.04 23.18
CA GLY A 109 4.28 7.19 23.32
C GLY A 109 4.09 8.03 22.04
N HIS A 110 4.54 7.55 20.88
CA HIS A 110 4.44 8.29 19.63
C HIS A 110 2.96 8.54 19.23
N PRO A 111 2.61 9.70 18.67
CA PRO A 111 1.20 10.07 18.36
C PRO A 111 0.50 9.13 17.36
N PHE A 112 1.27 8.44 16.53
CA PHE A 112 0.78 7.42 15.59
C PHE A 112 0.54 6.04 16.24
N GLY A 113 0.86 5.90 17.53
CA GLY A 113 0.59 4.70 18.33
C GLY A 113 1.77 3.73 18.40
N THR A 114 1.49 2.57 18.99
CA THR A 114 2.45 1.52 19.32
C THR A 114 3.19 1.06 18.06
N LYS A 115 4.52 0.97 18.16
CA LYS A 115 5.37 0.48 17.07
C LYS A 115 5.44 -1.04 17.15
N LEU A 116 5.17 -1.71 16.03
CA LEU A 116 5.32 -3.16 15.88
C LEU A 116 6.44 -3.43 14.88
N ASN A 117 7.47 -4.17 15.30
CA ASN A 117 8.54 -4.63 14.41
C ASN A 117 8.14 -5.99 13.80
N ILE A 118 8.29 -6.11 12.47
CA ILE A 118 7.93 -7.31 11.71
C ILE A 118 9.21 -7.96 11.18
N HIS A 119 9.75 -8.89 11.96
CA HIS A 119 11.06 -9.48 11.74
C HIS A 119 11.09 -10.37 10.50
N GLY A 120 12.13 -10.25 9.67
CA GLY A 120 12.23 -10.95 8.38
C GLY A 120 11.53 -10.24 7.20
N SER A 121 10.77 -9.17 7.45
CA SER A 121 10.18 -8.32 6.40
C SER A 121 10.87 -6.96 6.23
N ASN A 122 11.88 -6.67 7.06
CA ASN A 122 12.54 -5.35 7.15
C ASN A 122 11.54 -4.19 7.26
N SER A 123 10.48 -4.40 8.05
CA SER A 123 9.39 -3.46 8.22
C SER A 123 9.06 -3.23 9.69
N PHE A 124 8.56 -2.05 10.00
CA PHE A 124 7.82 -1.81 11.24
C PHE A 124 6.55 -1.03 10.91
N TYR A 125 5.47 -1.29 11.65
CA TYR A 125 4.23 -0.54 11.54
C TYR A 125 3.97 0.26 12.81
N ARG A 126 3.16 1.31 12.72
CA ARG A 126 2.54 1.92 13.90
C ARG A 126 1.05 1.67 13.87
N LEU A 127 0.52 1.30 15.03
CA LEU A 127 -0.87 0.94 15.21
C LEU A 127 -1.52 1.83 16.26
N LYS A 128 -2.72 2.32 15.94
CA LYS A 128 -3.57 3.08 16.86
C LYS A 128 -5.04 2.77 16.54
N ASP A 129 -5.87 2.62 17.56
CA ASP A 129 -7.32 2.41 17.40
C ASP A 129 -7.68 1.25 16.46
N ASN A 130 -6.92 0.14 16.54
CA ASN A 130 -7.04 -1.04 15.65
C ASN A 130 -6.87 -0.72 14.16
N ARG A 131 -5.99 0.24 13.85
CA ARG A 131 -5.64 0.64 12.49
C ARG A 131 -4.14 0.76 12.35
N ILE A 132 -3.64 0.45 11.16
CA ILE A 132 -2.28 0.78 10.76
C ILE A 132 -2.27 2.28 10.39
N THR A 133 -1.49 3.07 11.11
CA THR A 133 -1.33 4.52 10.90
C THR A 133 -0.03 4.84 10.18
N GLN A 134 0.97 3.96 10.30
CA GLN A 134 2.24 4.09 9.60
C GLN A 134 2.78 2.73 9.17
N ILE A 135 3.38 2.69 7.99
CA ILE A 135 4.08 1.54 7.45
C ILE A 135 5.47 2.01 7.10
N ASN A 136 6.50 1.36 7.63
CA ASN A 136 7.87 1.57 7.20
C ASN A 136 8.41 0.27 6.61
N ARG A 137 9.18 0.38 5.53
CA ARG A 137 9.87 -0.76 4.95
C ARG A 137 11.19 -0.33 4.32
N LYS A 138 12.22 -1.14 4.54
CA LYS A 138 13.49 -1.07 3.84
C LYS A 138 13.62 -2.30 2.95
N MET A 139 13.84 -2.11 1.66
CA MET A 139 14.04 -3.20 0.71
C MET A 139 15.45 -3.16 0.17
N ALA A 140 16.13 -4.30 0.32
CA ALA A 140 17.41 -4.58 -0.31
C ALA A 140 17.24 -5.90 -1.05
N HIS A 141 17.31 -5.87 -2.38
CA HIS A 141 17.26 -7.05 -3.21
C HIS A 141 18.53 -7.10 -4.08
N PRO A 142 19.20 -8.26 -4.21
CA PRO A 142 20.36 -8.38 -5.09
C PRO A 142 20.01 -7.89 -6.51
N GLY A 143 20.85 -7.02 -7.08
CA GLY A 143 20.63 -6.46 -8.42
C GLY A 143 19.67 -5.27 -8.50
N MET A 144 19.12 -4.79 -7.37
CA MET A 144 18.39 -3.53 -7.32
C MET A 144 19.03 -2.55 -6.33
N ALA A 145 18.95 -1.25 -6.63
CA ALA A 145 19.32 -0.23 -5.68
C ALA A 145 18.45 -0.37 -4.41
N PRO A 146 19.04 -0.38 -3.20
CA PRO A 146 18.28 -0.38 -1.97
C PRO A 146 17.35 0.82 -1.92
N PHE A 147 16.11 0.61 -1.48
CA PHE A 147 15.15 1.68 -1.32
C PHE A 147 14.37 1.51 -0.02
N ALA A 148 13.98 2.64 0.57
CA ALA A 148 13.15 2.66 1.76
C ALA A 148 11.98 3.61 1.57
N PHE A 149 10.88 3.29 2.24
CA PHE A 149 9.73 4.17 2.25
C PHE A 149 9.00 4.13 3.60
N THR A 150 8.32 5.24 3.88
CA THR A 150 7.34 5.35 4.95
C THR A 150 6.01 5.76 4.35
N ILE A 151 4.93 5.05 4.68
CA ILE A 151 3.56 5.43 4.37
C ILE A 151 2.92 5.94 5.65
N ASN A 152 2.38 7.16 5.63
CA ASN A 152 1.55 7.69 6.70
C ASN A 152 0.09 7.63 6.24
N VAL A 153 -0.74 6.88 6.96
CA VAL A 153 -2.19 6.81 6.72
C VAL A 153 -2.85 7.94 7.50
N GLU A 154 -3.30 8.97 6.79
CA GLU A 154 -3.89 10.17 7.39
C GLU A 154 -5.38 9.99 7.66
N GLU A 155 -6.10 9.45 6.67
CA GLU A 155 -7.55 9.33 6.74
C GLU A 155 -8.03 7.95 6.25
N SER A 156 -9.14 7.51 6.81
CA SER A 156 -9.88 6.35 6.31
C SER A 156 -11.36 6.54 6.57
N SER A 157 -12.19 6.01 5.68
CA SER A 157 -13.62 5.86 5.90
C SER A 157 -13.93 4.50 6.53
N LEU A 158 -15.11 4.39 7.12
CA LEU A 158 -15.69 3.09 7.47
C LEU A 158 -16.54 2.60 6.31
N THR A 159 -16.34 1.34 5.91
CA THR A 159 -17.20 0.67 4.96
C THR A 159 -18.53 0.27 5.60
N GLN A 160 -19.49 -0.17 4.78
CA GLN A 160 -20.76 -0.73 5.29
C GLN A 160 -20.52 -1.92 6.24
N ASP A 161 -19.41 -2.66 6.05
CA ASP A 161 -19.02 -3.82 6.86
C ASP A 161 -18.17 -3.44 8.09
N GLN A 162 -18.16 -2.14 8.46
CA GLN A 162 -17.40 -1.61 9.60
C GLN A 162 -15.88 -1.87 9.52
N LYS A 163 -15.34 -1.85 8.30
CA LYS A 163 -13.89 -1.98 8.04
C LYS A 163 -13.30 -0.62 7.66
N ASN A 164 -12.05 -0.38 8.04
CA ASN A 164 -11.28 0.80 7.69
C ASN A 164 -10.82 0.74 6.24
N LEU A 165 -11.17 1.77 5.49
CA LEU A 165 -10.85 1.96 4.09
C LEU A 165 -10.00 3.22 3.92
N THR A 166 -8.70 3.06 3.67
CA THR A 166 -7.79 4.18 3.49
C THR A 166 -8.26 5.12 2.38
N THR A 167 -8.35 6.42 2.68
CA THR A 167 -8.77 7.47 1.73
C THR A 167 -7.71 8.52 1.51
N LYS A 168 -6.78 8.72 2.46
CA LYS A 168 -5.70 9.69 2.31
C LYS A 168 -4.44 9.19 2.98
N TYR A 169 -3.33 9.26 2.26
CA TYR A 169 -2.03 8.86 2.76
C TYR A 169 -0.91 9.54 1.99
N CYS A 170 0.27 9.63 2.61
CA CYS A 170 1.48 10.09 1.96
C CYS A 170 2.53 8.98 1.98
N VAL A 171 3.32 8.88 0.92
CA VAL A 171 4.48 7.99 0.83
C VAL A 171 5.74 8.82 0.73
N TYR A 172 6.66 8.61 1.66
CA TYR A 172 7.97 9.25 1.69
C TYR A 172 9.00 8.22 1.25
N TYR A 173 9.60 8.41 0.09
CA TYR A 173 10.68 7.57 -0.42
C TYR A 173 12.01 8.20 -0.06
N TYR A 174 12.92 7.41 0.50
CA TYR A 174 14.21 7.91 0.96
C TYR A 174 15.31 6.87 0.79
N SER A 175 16.53 7.37 0.71
CA SER A 175 17.74 6.55 0.66
C SER A 175 17.94 5.80 1.98
N PRO A 176 18.04 4.47 1.98
CA PRO A 176 18.26 3.70 3.21
C PRO A 176 19.67 3.86 3.79
N THR A 177 20.62 4.42 3.03
CA THR A 177 22.02 4.57 3.45
C THR A 177 22.28 5.85 4.24
N ASP A 178 21.73 6.98 3.76
CA ASP A 178 21.96 8.31 4.35
C ASP A 178 20.67 9.01 4.80
N GLY A 179 19.50 8.38 4.61
CA GLY A 179 18.21 8.90 5.05
C GLY A 179 17.68 10.08 4.22
N LYS A 180 18.35 10.47 3.13
CA LYS A 180 17.90 11.60 2.30
C LYS A 180 16.58 11.28 1.61
N LEU A 181 15.65 12.22 1.68
CA LEU A 181 14.37 12.15 1.00
C LEU A 181 14.58 12.25 -0.51
N ASN A 182 14.03 11.30 -1.25
CA ASN A 182 14.09 11.24 -2.70
C ASN A 182 12.81 11.78 -3.33
N ASN A 183 11.65 11.37 -2.80
CA ASN A 183 10.35 11.76 -3.33
C ASN A 183 9.27 11.69 -2.25
N VAL A 184 8.20 12.47 -2.43
CA VAL A 184 6.96 12.35 -1.67
C VAL A 184 5.79 12.26 -2.64
N GLU A 185 4.92 11.30 -2.40
CA GLU A 185 3.68 11.14 -3.14
C GLU A 185 2.50 11.28 -2.17
N SER A 186 1.58 12.19 -2.45
CA SER A 186 0.34 12.34 -1.68
C SER A 186 -0.83 11.73 -2.44
N PHE A 187 -1.57 10.85 -1.79
CA PHE A 187 -2.68 10.12 -2.35
C PHE A 187 -4.00 10.56 -1.73
N THR A 188 -5.02 10.71 -2.57
CA THR A 188 -6.42 10.86 -2.15
C THR A 188 -7.29 9.94 -2.98
N ASP A 189 -7.92 8.98 -2.31
CA ASP A 189 -8.73 7.94 -2.92
C ASP A 189 -10.19 8.08 -2.48
N SER A 190 -11.11 7.81 -3.40
CA SER A 190 -12.52 7.58 -3.11
C SER A 190 -12.95 6.22 -3.66
N HIS A 191 -14.06 5.71 -3.14
CA HIS A 191 -14.51 4.36 -3.43
C HIS A 191 -16.02 4.33 -3.69
N VAL A 192 -16.45 3.35 -4.48
CA VAL A 192 -17.87 3.06 -4.73
C VAL A 192 -18.13 1.59 -4.40
N ARG A 193 -19.25 1.33 -3.71
CA ARG A 193 -19.68 -0.04 -3.41
C ARG A 193 -20.38 -0.63 -4.64
N VAL A 194 -19.91 -1.80 -5.09
CA VAL A 194 -20.55 -2.60 -6.14
C VAL A 194 -20.65 -4.04 -5.64
N GLY A 195 -21.87 -4.56 -5.52
CA GLY A 195 -22.11 -5.81 -4.79
C GLY A 195 -21.57 -5.71 -3.36
N SER A 196 -20.71 -6.65 -2.96
CA SER A 196 -20.01 -6.68 -1.67
C SER A 196 -18.61 -6.06 -1.70
N SER A 197 -18.21 -5.40 -2.80
CA SER A 197 -16.85 -4.87 -2.99
C SER A 197 -16.82 -3.35 -3.00
N ASP A 198 -15.97 -2.75 -2.16
CA ASP A 198 -15.60 -1.32 -2.28
C ASP A 198 -14.50 -1.18 -3.34
N LEU A 199 -14.88 -0.71 -4.53
CA LEU A 199 -14.02 -0.54 -5.70
C LEU A 199 -13.48 0.90 -5.78
N PRO A 200 -12.32 1.14 -6.41
CA PRO A 200 -11.80 2.50 -6.60
C PRO A 200 -12.77 3.32 -7.46
N ALA A 201 -13.13 4.51 -7.00
CA ALA A 201 -13.95 5.47 -7.76
C ALA A 201 -13.08 6.61 -8.29
N THR A 202 -12.22 7.17 -7.43
CA THR A 202 -11.17 8.10 -7.85
C THR A 202 -9.88 7.83 -7.12
N ARG A 203 -8.77 8.18 -7.75
CA ARG A 203 -7.44 8.31 -7.12
C ARG A 203 -6.81 9.60 -7.63
N ARG A 204 -6.28 10.41 -6.74
CA ARG A 204 -5.42 11.55 -7.08
C ARG A 204 -4.06 11.35 -6.44
N ILE A 205 -3.02 11.59 -7.23
CA ILE A 205 -1.63 11.53 -6.80
C ILE A 205 -1.00 12.88 -7.08
N ILE A 206 -0.40 13.49 -6.05
CA ILE A 206 0.35 14.73 -6.16
C ILE A 206 1.82 14.41 -5.86
N THR A 207 2.69 14.77 -6.80
CA THR A 207 4.14 14.56 -6.72
C THR A 207 4.88 15.86 -7.07
N TYR A 208 6.18 15.92 -6.76
CA TYR A 208 7.07 16.95 -7.26
C TYR A 208 8.12 16.32 -8.17
N GLU A 209 8.00 16.58 -9.47
CA GLU A 209 8.82 15.96 -10.51
C GLU A 209 9.48 17.09 -11.33
N ASN A 210 10.81 17.02 -11.52
CA ASN A 210 11.55 17.94 -12.40
C ASN A 210 11.32 19.44 -12.14
N GLY A 211 11.23 19.85 -10.88
CA GLY A 211 11.05 21.26 -10.52
C GLY A 211 9.60 21.76 -10.56
N ALA A 212 8.62 20.87 -10.74
CA ALA A 212 7.21 21.24 -10.81
C ALA A 212 6.33 20.27 -10.02
N VAL A 213 5.19 20.78 -9.55
CA VAL A 213 4.12 19.94 -9.01
C VAL A 213 3.43 19.24 -10.17
N VAL A 214 3.30 17.92 -10.08
CA VAL A 214 2.57 17.10 -11.04
C VAL A 214 1.37 16.47 -10.33
N VAL A 215 0.20 16.61 -10.94
CA VAL A 215 -1.04 16.01 -10.46
C VAL A 215 -1.52 15.01 -11.50
N LYS A 216 -1.65 13.76 -11.07
CA LYS A 216 -2.22 12.67 -11.87
C LYS A 216 -3.48 12.16 -11.18
N SER A 217 -4.54 11.87 -11.93
CA SER A 217 -5.74 11.25 -11.37
C SER A 217 -6.31 10.14 -12.24
N LEU A 218 -6.95 9.18 -11.57
CA LEU A 218 -7.76 8.12 -12.14
C LEU A 218 -9.21 8.38 -11.72
N THR A 219 -10.14 8.33 -12.65
CA THR A 219 -11.58 8.37 -12.39
C THR A 219 -12.23 7.17 -13.06
N PHE A 220 -13.00 6.41 -12.30
CA PHE A 220 -13.66 5.19 -12.76
C PHE A 220 -15.16 5.39 -12.80
N THR A 221 -15.79 4.93 -13.88
CA THR A 221 -17.24 4.92 -14.04
C THR A 221 -17.72 3.58 -14.61
N ASN A 222 -19.02 3.32 -14.52
CA ASN A 222 -19.66 2.14 -15.12
C ASN A 222 -19.05 0.80 -14.63
N HIS A 223 -18.70 0.73 -13.34
CA HIS A 223 -18.15 -0.47 -12.73
C HIS A 223 -19.06 -1.68 -12.90
N LYS A 224 -18.47 -2.82 -13.27
CA LYS A 224 -19.15 -4.12 -13.31
C LYS A 224 -18.25 -5.17 -12.67
N LEU A 225 -18.80 -6.01 -11.81
CA LEU A 225 -18.09 -7.19 -11.32
C LEU A 225 -17.97 -8.22 -12.45
N VAL A 226 -16.85 -8.95 -12.45
CA VAL A 226 -16.58 -10.07 -13.37
C VAL A 226 -17.12 -11.36 -12.78
#